data_AF-A0A951JNG8-F1
#
_entry.id   AF-A0A951JNG8-F1
#
_cell.length_a   1.000
_cell.length_b   1.000
_cell.length_c   1.000
_cell.angle_alpha   90.00
_cell.angle_beta   90.00
_cell.angle_gamma   90.00
#
_symmetry.space_group_name_H-M   'P 1'
#
loop_
_entity.id
_entity.type
_entity.pdbx_description
1 polymer ?
#
loop_
_entity_poly.entity_id
_entity_poly.type
_entity_poly.pdbx_seq_one_letter_code
_entity_poly.pdbx_strand_id
1 'polypeptide(L)'
;MRVLGVDPGLTRCGLGVVDGPPAAPSAIAMDVVRTAADLPIERRLAALHVAVADAIDRHGPDVVACERVLFSANARTAMGVGQAAGVALLAAAQAGLPVASYTPTDVKLTVAGHGTADKQAVARMVAAQLRLPQRPTPADVSDALAVALCHLARARQVGDADEANASGRLRSAEAAAEADGPKDWEAVLDRPHVRAVGGTRGER
;
A
#
# COMPACT_ATOMS: atom_id res chain seq x y z
N MET A 1 -10.52 -12.59 11.97
CA MET A 1 -9.62 -11.54 11.45
C MET A 1 -10.18 -11.14 10.11
N ARG A 2 -10.46 -9.86 9.96
CA ARG A 2 -10.91 -9.26 8.72
C ARG A 2 -9.77 -8.45 8.11
N VAL A 3 -9.47 -8.70 6.85
CA VAL A 3 -8.37 -8.08 6.12
C VAL A 3 -8.92 -7.33 4.92
N LEU A 4 -8.55 -6.06 4.79
CA LEU A 4 -8.69 -5.33 3.53
C LEU A 4 -7.41 -5.48 2.71
N GLY A 5 -7.47 -6.26 1.64
CA GLY A 5 -6.43 -6.37 0.63
C GLY A 5 -6.51 -5.23 -0.38
N VAL A 6 -5.36 -4.69 -0.77
CA VAL A 6 -5.21 -3.61 -1.74
C VAL A 6 -4.19 -4.01 -2.81
N ASP A 7 -4.63 -4.01 -4.07
CA ASP A 7 -3.77 -4.07 -5.27
C ASP A 7 -3.68 -2.63 -5.84
N PRO A 8 -2.62 -1.88 -5.49
CA PRO A 8 -2.56 -0.46 -5.75
C PRO A 8 -2.28 -0.16 -7.23
N GLY A 9 -2.99 0.81 -7.77
CA GLY A 9 -2.67 1.37 -9.09
C GLY A 9 -3.40 2.68 -9.32
N LEU A 10 -2.77 3.59 -10.07
CA LEU A 10 -3.37 4.89 -10.33
C LEU A 10 -4.65 4.76 -11.16
N THR A 11 -4.63 3.99 -12.24
CA THR A 11 -5.80 3.86 -13.14
C THR A 11 -6.83 2.89 -12.60
N ARG A 12 -6.35 1.83 -11.94
CA ARG A 12 -7.16 0.75 -11.36
C ARG A 12 -6.52 0.37 -10.03
N CYS A 13 -7.30 0.42 -8.97
CA CYS A 13 -6.90 -0.03 -7.65
C CYS A 13 -7.91 -1.08 -7.19
N GLY A 14 -7.45 -2.32 -7.00
CA GLY A 14 -8.29 -3.40 -6.52
C GLY A 14 -8.44 -3.36 -5.01
N LEU A 15 -9.66 -3.55 -4.52
CA LEU A 15 -9.98 -3.68 -3.10
C LEU A 15 -10.69 -5.01 -2.86
N GLY A 16 -10.27 -5.75 -1.84
CA GLY A 16 -10.90 -7.02 -1.48
C GLY A 16 -10.92 -7.21 0.03
N VAL A 17 -12.09 -7.46 0.61
CA VAL A 17 -12.24 -7.75 2.03
C VAL A 17 -12.44 -9.24 2.23
N VAL A 18 -11.60 -9.85 3.04
CA VAL A 18 -11.71 -11.25 3.44
C VAL A 18 -11.84 -11.34 4.95
N ASP A 19 -12.71 -12.21 5.44
CA ASP A 19 -12.91 -12.45 6.87
C ASP A 19 -12.92 -13.95 7.20
N GLY A 20 -12.61 -14.25 8.46
CA GLY A 20 -12.61 -15.60 9.00
C GLY A 20 -11.21 -16.13 9.32
N PRO A 21 -11.14 -17.39 9.78
CA PRO A 21 -9.87 -18.04 10.07
C PRO A 21 -9.15 -18.42 8.76
N PRO A 22 -7.81 -18.56 8.77
CA PRO A 22 -7.05 -18.95 7.58
C PRO A 22 -7.47 -20.31 6.97
N ALA A 23 -8.07 -21.19 7.77
CA ALA A 23 -8.57 -22.49 7.31
C ALA A 23 -9.92 -22.42 6.56
N ALA A 24 -10.69 -21.35 6.76
CA ALA A 24 -12.00 -21.16 6.15
C ALA A 24 -12.32 -19.68 5.94
N PRO A 25 -11.54 -18.96 5.11
CA PRO A 25 -11.79 -17.56 4.81
C PRO A 25 -13.02 -17.38 3.91
N SER A 26 -13.66 -16.22 3.99
CA SER A 26 -14.80 -15.83 3.16
C SER A 26 -14.59 -14.42 2.60
N ALA A 27 -14.97 -14.22 1.34
CA ALA A 27 -14.97 -12.88 0.73
C ALA A 27 -16.19 -12.09 1.23
N ILE A 28 -15.97 -10.88 1.72
CA ILE A 28 -17.01 -9.98 2.25
C ILE A 28 -17.34 -8.89 1.25
N ALA A 29 -16.33 -8.31 0.60
CA ALA A 29 -16.49 -7.25 -0.37
C ALA A 29 -15.38 -7.30 -1.43
N MET A 30 -15.69 -6.79 -2.61
CA MET A 30 -14.82 -6.75 -3.78
C MET A 30 -15.13 -5.48 -4.56
N ASP A 31 -14.12 -4.66 -4.85
CA ASP A 31 -14.32 -3.42 -5.61
C ASP A 31 -13.08 -3.08 -6.46
N VAL A 32 -13.26 -2.23 -7.47
CA VAL A 32 -12.17 -1.63 -8.24
C VAL A 32 -12.41 -0.14 -8.40
N VAL A 33 -11.52 0.64 -7.80
CA VAL A 33 -11.49 2.08 -7.99
C VAL A 33 -10.85 2.38 -9.34
N ARG A 34 -11.55 3.14 -10.18
CA ARG A 34 -11.08 3.55 -11.50
C ARG A 34 -10.90 5.05 -11.52
N THR A 35 -9.75 5.52 -11.99
CA THR A 35 -9.53 6.95 -12.24
C THR A 35 -9.11 7.16 -13.68
N ALA A 36 -9.62 8.23 -14.30
CA ALA A 36 -9.30 8.55 -15.68
C ALA A 36 -7.83 9.02 -15.79
N ALA A 37 -7.14 8.59 -16.86
CA ALA A 37 -5.71 8.81 -17.02
C ALA A 37 -5.33 10.26 -17.35
N ASP A 38 -6.29 11.05 -17.83
CA ASP A 38 -6.21 12.47 -18.13
C ASP A 38 -6.42 13.38 -16.91
N LEU A 39 -6.89 12.83 -15.78
CA LEU A 39 -6.98 13.59 -14.54
C LEU A 39 -5.60 13.88 -13.96
N PRO A 40 -5.40 15.09 -13.38
CA PRO A 40 -4.21 15.39 -12.59
C PRO A 40 -3.98 14.36 -11.49
N ILE A 41 -2.71 14.01 -11.26
CA ILE A 41 -2.33 12.89 -10.39
C ILE A 41 -2.84 13.04 -8.96
N GLU A 42 -2.82 14.24 -8.41
CA GLU A 42 -3.31 14.56 -7.07
C GLU A 42 -4.81 14.32 -6.94
N ARG A 43 -5.59 14.54 -8.01
CA ARG A 43 -7.04 14.23 -8.03
C ARG A 43 -7.29 12.74 -8.08
N ARG A 44 -6.46 12.00 -8.79
CA ARG A 44 -6.52 10.53 -8.85
C ARG A 44 -6.17 9.93 -7.47
N LEU A 45 -5.12 10.42 -6.83
CA LEU A 45 -4.72 10.02 -5.48
C LEU A 45 -5.80 10.36 -4.44
N ALA A 46 -6.44 11.53 -4.53
CA ALA A 46 -7.56 11.88 -3.66
C ALA A 46 -8.76 10.93 -3.83
N ALA A 47 -9.10 10.55 -5.07
CA ALA A 47 -10.16 9.58 -5.32
C ALA A 47 -9.83 8.19 -4.75
N LEU A 48 -8.57 7.76 -4.85
CA LEU A 48 -8.11 6.51 -4.23
C LEU A 48 -8.22 6.57 -2.69
N HIS A 49 -7.82 7.69 -2.08
CA HIS A 49 -7.93 7.88 -0.62
C HIS A 49 -9.38 7.73 -0.14
N VAL A 50 -10.31 8.45 -0.79
CA VAL A 50 -11.74 8.38 -0.44
C VAL A 50 -12.26 6.95 -0.52
N ALA A 51 -11.93 6.22 -1.58
CA ALA A 51 -12.42 4.86 -1.76
C ALA A 51 -11.82 3.86 -0.77
N VAL A 52 -10.53 4.00 -0.41
CA VAL A 52 -9.90 3.15 0.60
C VAL A 52 -10.46 3.46 1.99
N ALA A 53 -10.61 4.74 2.34
CA ALA A 53 -11.21 5.16 3.61
C ALA A 53 -12.65 4.66 3.74
N ASP A 54 -13.46 4.80 2.69
CA ASP A 54 -14.83 4.27 2.66
C ASP A 54 -14.88 2.74 2.78
N ALA A 55 -13.93 2.02 2.17
CA ALA A 55 -13.83 0.57 2.36
C ALA A 55 -13.46 0.20 3.81
N ILE A 56 -12.58 0.96 4.45
CA ILE A 56 -12.23 0.80 5.87
C ILE A 56 -13.46 1.04 6.74
N ASP A 57 -14.13 2.18 6.57
CA ASP A 57 -15.27 2.59 7.38
C ASP A 57 -16.46 1.62 7.23
N ARG A 58 -16.77 1.20 6.00
CA ARG A 58 -17.92 0.31 5.74
C ARG A 58 -17.71 -1.13 6.23
N HIS A 59 -16.47 -1.62 6.20
CA HIS A 59 -16.20 -3.04 6.46
C HIS A 59 -15.49 -3.32 7.78
N GLY A 60 -14.91 -2.30 8.42
CA GLY A 60 -14.20 -2.42 9.69
C GLY A 60 -13.15 -3.54 9.69
N PRO A 61 -12.14 -3.50 8.79
CA PRO A 61 -11.07 -4.49 8.79
C PRO A 61 -10.18 -4.32 10.03
N ASP A 62 -9.59 -5.42 10.49
CA ASP A 62 -8.60 -5.42 11.57
C ASP A 62 -7.21 -4.96 11.08
N VAL A 63 -6.96 -5.08 9.78
CA VAL A 63 -5.67 -4.84 9.14
C VAL A 63 -5.85 -4.55 7.65
N VAL A 64 -5.01 -3.66 7.12
CA VAL A 64 -4.88 -3.42 5.69
C VAL A 64 -3.64 -4.11 5.16
N ALA A 65 -3.80 -4.96 4.14
CA ALA A 65 -2.72 -5.66 3.46
C ALA A 65 -2.54 -5.08 2.06
N CYS A 66 -1.34 -4.62 1.71
CA CYS A 66 -1.07 -4.00 0.41
C CYS A 66 -0.03 -4.82 -0.38
N GLU A 67 -0.20 -4.95 -1.70
CA GLU A 67 0.87 -5.45 -2.55
C GLU A 67 2.05 -4.46 -2.54
N ARG A 68 3.25 -4.97 -2.30
CA ARG A 68 4.49 -4.19 -2.31
C ARG A 68 4.94 -3.99 -3.75
N VAL A 69 5.12 -2.73 -4.13
CA VAL A 69 5.69 -2.35 -5.43
C VAL A 69 7.16 -2.75 -5.47
N LEU A 70 7.52 -3.64 -6.40
CA LEU A 70 8.92 -3.89 -6.75
C LEU A 70 9.33 -2.89 -7.84
N PHE A 71 10.48 -2.27 -7.67
CA PHE A 71 11.02 -1.35 -8.68
C PHE A 71 11.22 -2.10 -10.01
N SER A 72 10.44 -1.71 -11.02
CA SER A 72 10.55 -2.23 -12.38
C SER A 72 11.51 -1.36 -13.21
N ALA A 73 11.95 -1.86 -14.37
CA ALA A 73 12.74 -1.09 -15.34
C ALA A 73 12.04 0.20 -15.82
N ASN A 74 10.72 0.33 -15.64
CA ASN A 74 9.96 1.54 -15.95
C ASN A 74 9.65 2.33 -14.68
N ALA A 75 10.56 3.26 -14.35
CA ALA A 75 10.45 4.12 -13.18
C ALA A 75 9.16 4.96 -13.15
N ARG A 76 8.64 5.40 -14.31
CA ARG A 76 7.44 6.24 -14.37
C ARG A 76 6.20 5.51 -13.87
N THR A 77 6.00 4.27 -14.31
CA THR A 77 4.87 3.45 -13.85
C THR A 77 5.04 3.06 -12.39
N ALA A 78 6.26 2.70 -11.98
CA ALA A 78 6.55 2.33 -10.60
C ALA A 78 6.29 3.48 -9.62
N MET A 79 6.63 4.73 -9.99
CA MET A 79 6.34 5.91 -9.17
C MET A 79 4.84 6.08 -8.92
N GLY A 80 4.02 5.97 -9.96
CA GLY A 80 2.57 6.11 -9.84
C GLY A 80 1.94 5.03 -8.94
N VAL A 81 2.34 3.77 -9.13
CA VAL A 81 1.88 2.66 -8.27
C VAL A 81 2.36 2.87 -6.83
N GLY A 82 3.59 3.34 -6.62
CA GLY A 82 4.12 3.67 -5.30
C GLY A 82 3.33 4.78 -4.59
N GLN A 83 2.91 5.81 -5.32
CA GLN A 83 2.04 6.86 -4.77
C GLN A 83 0.65 6.33 -4.40
N ALA A 84 0.05 5.48 -5.25
CA ALA A 84 -1.23 4.83 -4.96
C ALA A 84 -1.13 3.93 -3.72
N ALA A 85 -0.05 3.14 -3.60
CA ALA A 85 0.23 2.34 -2.41
C ALA A 85 0.35 3.23 -1.17
N GLY A 86 1.13 4.32 -1.25
CA GLY A 86 1.30 5.28 -0.16
C GLY A 86 -0.02 5.88 0.34
N VAL A 87 -0.97 6.15 -0.57
CA VAL A 87 -2.33 6.59 -0.19
C VAL A 87 -3.07 5.53 0.61
N ALA A 88 -2.98 4.25 0.23
CA ALA A 88 -3.60 3.16 0.98
C ALA A 88 -2.98 3.00 2.39
N LEU A 89 -1.65 3.10 2.48
CA LEU A 89 -0.94 3.09 3.76
C LEU A 89 -1.38 4.25 4.66
N LEU A 90 -1.49 5.46 4.09
CA LEU A 90 -1.92 6.65 4.81
C LEU A 90 -3.36 6.51 5.33
N ALA A 91 -4.29 6.04 4.50
CA ALA A 91 -5.68 5.84 4.89
C ALA A 91 -5.79 4.85 6.06
N ALA A 92 -5.05 3.74 6.01
CA ALA A 92 -5.00 2.77 7.11
C ALA A 92 -4.42 3.37 8.40
N ALA A 93 -3.33 4.13 8.30
CA ALA A 93 -2.72 4.80 9.44
C ALA A 93 -3.66 5.84 10.09
N GLN A 94 -4.39 6.62 9.28
CA GLN A 94 -5.40 7.58 9.75
C GLN A 94 -6.56 6.89 10.50
N ALA A 95 -6.90 5.66 10.10
CA ALA A 95 -7.89 4.84 10.77
C ALA A 95 -7.33 4.07 12.00
N GLY A 96 -6.05 4.24 12.33
CA GLY A 96 -5.39 3.53 13.43
C GLY A 96 -5.20 2.03 13.17
N LEU A 97 -5.25 1.59 11.91
CA LEU A 97 -5.13 0.19 11.54
C LEU A 97 -3.68 -0.21 11.26
N PRO A 98 -3.25 -1.41 11.68
CA PRO A 98 -1.98 -1.95 11.26
C PRO A 98 -1.96 -2.17 9.74
N VAL A 99 -0.76 -2.07 9.16
CA VAL A 99 -0.54 -2.29 7.74
C VAL A 99 0.52 -3.37 7.52
N ALA A 100 0.20 -4.31 6.64
CA ALA A 100 1.13 -5.33 6.16
C ALA A 100 1.39 -5.14 4.66
N SER A 101 2.60 -5.47 4.20
CA SER A 101 2.95 -5.39 2.78
C SER A 101 3.60 -6.68 2.30
N TYR A 102 3.17 -7.19 1.14
CA TYR A 102 3.60 -8.47 0.60
C TYR A 102 4.14 -8.32 -0.82
N THR A 103 5.26 -8.97 -1.12
CA THR A 103 5.76 -8.99 -2.51
C THR A 103 4.87 -9.87 -3.39
N PRO A 104 4.88 -9.67 -4.72
CA PRO A 104 4.21 -10.59 -5.64
C PRO A 104 4.64 -12.05 -5.42
N THR A 105 5.90 -12.27 -5.06
CA THR A 105 6.44 -13.60 -4.76
C THR A 105 5.83 -14.19 -3.48
N ASP A 106 5.67 -13.39 -2.43
CA ASP A 106 5.01 -13.83 -1.18
C ASP A 106 3.57 -14.28 -1.46
N VAL A 107 2.83 -13.48 -2.24
CA VAL A 107 1.44 -13.81 -2.61
C VAL A 107 1.40 -15.11 -3.39
N LYS A 108 2.24 -15.28 -4.42
CA LYS A 108 2.29 -16.51 -5.22
C LYS A 108 2.66 -17.74 -4.39
N LEU A 109 3.70 -17.65 -3.57
CA LEU A 109 4.12 -18.74 -2.68
C LEU A 109 3.00 -19.14 -1.72
N THR A 110 2.33 -18.15 -1.13
CA THR A 110 1.33 -18.39 -0.08
C THR A 110 0.01 -18.90 -0.65
N VAL A 111 -0.46 -18.31 -1.76
CA VAL A 111 -1.79 -18.60 -2.31
C VAL A 111 -1.75 -19.78 -3.29
N ALA A 112 -0.70 -19.89 -4.10
CA ALA A 112 -0.58 -20.94 -5.12
C ALA A 112 0.43 -22.04 -4.78
N GLY A 113 1.14 -21.93 -3.66
CA GLY A 113 2.10 -22.94 -3.18
C GLY A 113 3.51 -22.85 -3.81
N HIS A 114 3.71 -22.02 -4.83
CA HIS A 114 5.02 -21.79 -5.44
C HIS A 114 5.16 -20.37 -6.03
N GLY A 115 6.37 -19.80 -5.97
CA GLY A 115 6.62 -18.40 -6.33
C GLY A 115 6.60 -18.09 -7.82
N THR A 116 6.65 -19.12 -8.68
CA THR A 116 6.61 -19.01 -10.14
C THR A 116 5.19 -19.12 -10.71
N ALA A 117 4.16 -19.23 -9.87
CA ALA A 117 2.78 -19.32 -10.32
C ALA A 117 2.41 -18.14 -11.23
N ASP A 118 1.72 -18.46 -12.33
CA ASP A 118 1.17 -17.43 -13.19
C ASP A 118 -0.04 -16.74 -12.52
N LYS A 119 -0.39 -15.54 -12.99
CA LYS A 119 -1.52 -14.77 -12.42
C LYS A 119 -2.85 -15.51 -12.52
N GLN A 120 -3.05 -16.35 -13.53
CA GLN A 120 -4.29 -17.13 -13.70
C GLN A 120 -4.40 -18.26 -12.67
N ALA A 121 -3.28 -18.87 -12.30
CA ALA A 121 -3.19 -19.88 -11.25
C ALA A 121 -3.53 -19.26 -9.89
N VAL A 122 -2.95 -18.10 -9.57
CA VAL A 122 -3.31 -17.35 -8.36
C VAL A 122 -4.81 -17.06 -8.33
N ALA A 123 -5.39 -16.53 -9.41
CA ALA A 123 -6.83 -16.23 -9.46
C ALA A 123 -7.73 -17.47 -9.28
N ARG A 124 -7.34 -18.63 -9.83
CA ARG A 124 -8.05 -19.90 -9.59
C ARG A 124 -7.99 -20.30 -8.12
N MET A 125 -6.82 -20.18 -7.50
CA MET A 125 -6.62 -20.52 -6.09
C MET A 125 -7.38 -19.58 -5.16
N VAL A 126 -7.44 -18.28 -5.46
CA VAL A 126 -8.27 -17.30 -4.74
C VAL A 126 -9.74 -17.75 -4.75
N ALA A 127 -10.28 -18.07 -5.92
CA ALA A 127 -11.66 -18.53 -6.05
C ALA A 127 -11.91 -19.82 -5.26
N ALA A 128 -10.98 -20.79 -5.32
CA ALA A 128 -11.08 -22.05 -4.60
C ALA A 128 -11.05 -21.86 -3.07
N GLN A 129 -10.10 -21.07 -2.55
CA GLN A 129 -9.94 -20.83 -1.12
C GLN A 129 -11.12 -20.05 -0.52
N LEU A 130 -11.67 -19.10 -1.27
CA LEU A 130 -12.83 -18.30 -0.87
C LEU A 130 -14.17 -18.94 -1.26
N ARG A 131 -14.14 -20.15 -1.85
CA ARG A 131 -15.32 -20.92 -2.29
C ARG A 131 -16.24 -20.12 -3.22
N LEU A 132 -15.66 -19.30 -4.08
CA LEU A 132 -16.40 -18.50 -5.05
C LEU A 132 -16.83 -19.37 -6.23
N PRO A 133 -18.05 -19.17 -6.77
CA PRO A 133 -18.56 -19.96 -7.89
C PRO A 133 -17.80 -19.71 -9.20
N GLN A 134 -17.12 -18.56 -9.28
CA GLN A 134 -16.30 -18.17 -10.42
C GLN A 134 -15.11 -17.32 -9.96
N ARG A 135 -14.15 -17.14 -10.86
CA ARG A 135 -12.99 -16.29 -10.60
C ARG A 135 -13.42 -14.83 -10.42
N PRO A 136 -12.90 -14.11 -9.40
CA PRO A 136 -13.13 -12.68 -9.26
C PRO A 136 -12.68 -11.95 -10.51
N THR A 137 -13.55 -11.09 -11.02
CA THR A 137 -13.21 -10.18 -12.12
C THR A 137 -13.56 -8.75 -11.73
N PRO A 138 -12.76 -7.77 -12.16
CA PRO A 138 -11.55 -7.96 -12.98
C PRO A 138 -10.32 -8.39 -12.17
N ALA A 139 -9.16 -8.56 -12.85
CA ALA A 139 -7.92 -9.06 -12.25
C ALA A 139 -7.48 -8.33 -10.98
N ASP A 140 -7.64 -7.01 -10.89
CA ASP A 140 -7.22 -6.23 -9.70
C ASP A 140 -7.99 -6.68 -8.44
N VAL A 141 -9.25 -7.09 -8.58
CA VAL A 141 -10.02 -7.67 -7.45
C VAL A 141 -9.41 -8.99 -7.01
N SER A 142 -9.05 -9.84 -7.97
CA SER A 142 -8.42 -11.12 -7.67
C SER A 142 -7.06 -10.94 -7.01
N ASP A 143 -6.27 -9.96 -7.46
CA ASP A 143 -4.95 -9.65 -6.91
C ASP A 143 -5.11 -9.08 -5.47
N ALA A 144 -6.08 -8.18 -5.24
CA ALA A 144 -6.41 -7.66 -3.91
C ALA A 144 -6.86 -8.76 -2.91
N LEU A 145 -7.75 -9.67 -3.34
CA LEU A 145 -8.15 -10.81 -2.52
C LEU A 145 -6.98 -11.76 -2.25
N ALA A 146 -6.07 -11.95 -3.21
CA ALA A 146 -4.86 -12.76 -3.01
C ALA A 146 -3.94 -12.15 -1.95
N VAL A 147 -3.79 -10.82 -1.93
CA VAL A 147 -3.05 -10.10 -0.88
C VAL A 147 -3.70 -10.30 0.49
N ALA A 148 -5.02 -10.21 0.58
CA ALA A 148 -5.75 -10.43 1.83
C ALA A 148 -5.58 -11.87 2.35
N LEU A 149 -5.70 -12.87 1.47
CA LEU A 149 -5.44 -14.28 1.79
C LEU A 149 -3.99 -14.53 2.20
N CYS A 150 -3.03 -13.88 1.53
CA CYS A 150 -1.63 -13.95 1.89
C CYS A 150 -1.43 -13.47 3.34
N HIS A 151 -2.03 -12.34 3.71
CA HIS A 151 -1.99 -11.86 5.09
C HIS A 151 -2.57 -12.85 6.09
N LEU A 152 -3.79 -13.36 5.85
CA LEU A 152 -4.43 -14.34 6.75
C LEU A 152 -3.53 -15.57 6.97
N ALA A 153 -2.95 -16.11 5.91
CA ALA A 153 -2.07 -17.26 5.99
C ALA A 153 -0.74 -16.95 6.72
N ARG A 154 -0.19 -15.74 6.56
CA ARG A 154 1.06 -15.31 7.23
C ARG A 154 0.85 -14.89 8.68
N ALA A 155 -0.26 -14.24 9.01
CA ALA A 155 -0.62 -13.88 10.39
C ALA A 155 -0.71 -15.13 11.28
N ARG A 156 -1.11 -16.29 10.73
CA ARG A 156 -1.02 -17.58 11.41
C ARG A 156 0.42 -17.97 11.81
N GLN A 157 1.41 -17.62 10.99
CA GLN A 157 2.82 -17.95 11.23
C GLN A 157 3.52 -16.93 12.15
N VAL A 158 2.99 -15.69 12.16
CA VAL A 158 3.60 -14.52 12.80
C VAL A 158 3.01 -14.23 14.20
N GLY A 159 1.77 -14.65 14.48
CA GLY A 159 1.15 -14.54 15.81
C GLY A 159 1.99 -15.16 16.94
N ASP A 160 2.85 -16.12 16.64
CA ASP A 160 3.78 -16.73 17.60
C ASP A 160 5.11 -15.95 17.78
N ALA A 161 5.43 -14.95 16.93
CA ALA A 161 6.75 -14.33 16.85
C ALA A 161 6.80 -12.79 16.98
N ASP A 162 5.76 -12.05 16.57
CA ASP A 162 5.82 -10.58 16.42
C ASP A 162 5.33 -9.74 17.61
N GLU A 163 4.52 -10.27 18.53
CA GLU A 163 4.11 -9.54 19.75
C GLU A 163 5.31 -9.05 20.57
N ALA A 164 6.43 -9.78 20.52
CA ALA A 164 7.65 -9.45 21.26
C ALA A 164 8.52 -8.36 20.60
N ASN A 165 8.34 -8.04 19.31
CA ASN A 165 9.36 -7.30 18.53
C ASN A 165 8.88 -5.95 17.96
N ALA A 166 7.59 -5.81 17.63
CA ALA A 166 7.04 -4.61 16.98
C ALA A 166 6.95 -3.39 17.93
N SER A 167 6.54 -3.61 19.19
CA SER A 167 6.39 -2.53 20.20
C SER A 167 7.70 -1.83 20.57
N GLY A 168 8.85 -2.47 20.36
CA GLY A 168 10.17 -1.89 20.66
C GLY A 168 10.69 -0.93 19.57
N ARG A 169 10.35 -1.18 18.30
CA ARG A 169 10.94 -0.44 17.17
C ARG A 169 10.22 0.87 16.85
N LEU A 170 8.90 0.91 17.01
CA LEU A 170 8.11 2.14 16.85
C LEU A 170 8.51 3.21 17.88
N ARG A 171 8.63 2.84 19.16
CA ARG A 171 9.11 3.73 20.23
C ARG A 171 10.50 4.30 19.96
N SER A 172 11.35 3.53 19.28
CA SER A 172 12.72 3.94 18.94
C SER A 172 12.77 4.89 17.74
N ALA A 173 11.88 4.72 16.77
CA ALA A 173 11.79 5.57 15.57
C ALA A 173 11.13 6.93 15.87
N GLU A 174 10.10 6.95 16.73
CA GLU A 174 9.45 8.19 17.18
C GLU A 174 10.41 9.04 18.01
N ALA A 175 11.16 8.43 18.94
CA ALA A 175 12.18 9.11 19.72
C ALA A 175 13.34 9.66 18.85
N ALA A 176 13.69 8.99 17.75
CA ALA A 176 14.70 9.47 16.82
C ALA A 176 14.22 10.66 15.96
N ALA A 177 12.94 10.70 15.61
CA ALA A 177 12.34 11.82 14.90
C ALA A 177 12.19 13.07 15.79
N GLU A 178 11.90 12.91 17.08
CA GLU A 178 11.91 14.00 18.07
C GLU A 178 13.32 14.53 18.36
N ALA A 179 14.35 13.68 18.28
CA ALA A 179 15.75 14.06 18.50
C ALA A 179 16.37 14.88 17.36
N ASP A 180 15.85 14.82 16.12
CA ASP A 180 16.43 15.57 14.97
C ASP A 180 16.09 17.07 14.99
N GLY A 181 15.21 17.52 15.92
CA GLY A 181 14.90 18.92 16.20
C GLY A 181 14.33 19.72 15.03
N PRO A 182 13.66 20.86 15.28
CA PRO A 182 13.25 21.75 14.19
C PRO A 182 14.50 22.36 13.54
N LYS A 183 14.69 22.09 12.25
CA LYS A 183 15.71 22.77 11.44
C LYS A 183 15.19 24.17 11.15
N ASP A 184 15.83 25.18 11.73
CA ASP A 184 15.51 26.60 11.53
C ASP A 184 15.83 27.03 10.09
N TRP A 185 14.88 26.76 9.21
CA TRP A 185 14.93 27.10 7.79
C TRP A 185 14.72 28.61 7.58
N GLU A 186 14.14 29.33 8.55
CA GLU A 186 13.96 30.79 8.48
C GLU A 186 15.34 31.47 8.48
N ALA A 187 16.24 31.07 9.39
CA ALA A 187 17.61 31.59 9.43
C ALA A 187 18.47 31.22 8.21
N VAL A 188 18.12 30.13 7.50
CA VAL A 188 18.79 29.71 6.26
C VAL A 188 18.31 30.54 5.07
N LEU A 189 17.01 30.83 5.00
CA LEU A 189 16.39 31.59 3.93
C LEU A 189 16.66 33.11 4.04
N ASP A 190 16.90 33.63 5.25
CA ASP A 190 17.23 35.05 5.47
C ASP A 190 18.71 35.40 5.18
N ARG A 191 19.51 34.43 4.72
CA ARG A 191 20.89 34.72 4.31
C ARG A 191 20.90 35.51 3.00
N PRO A 192 21.49 36.71 2.96
CA PRO A 192 21.54 37.48 1.73
C PRO A 192 22.33 36.70 0.68
N HIS A 193 21.64 36.26 -0.37
CA HIS A 193 22.27 35.68 -1.55
C HIS A 193 23.32 36.67 -2.07
N VAL A 194 24.58 36.21 -2.14
CA VAL A 194 25.72 36.98 -2.68
C VAL A 194 25.29 37.58 -4.02
N ARG A 195 25.05 38.89 -4.04
CA ARG A 195 24.74 39.62 -5.28
C ARG A 195 25.90 39.42 -6.24
N ALA A 196 25.56 38.99 -7.44
CA ALA A 196 26.45 38.85 -8.57
C ALA A 196 27.41 40.04 -8.68
N VAL A 197 28.71 39.76 -8.75
CA VAL A 197 29.73 40.74 -9.13
C VAL A 197 29.48 41.15 -10.57
N GLY A 198 28.67 42.19 -10.74
CA GLY A 198 28.41 42.84 -12.02
C GLY A 198 29.06 44.21 -12.03
N GLY A 199 30.21 44.31 -12.70
CA GLY A 199 30.62 45.48 -13.48
C GLY A 199 31.09 46.73 -12.74
N THR A 200 32.39 47.02 -12.83
CA THR A 200 32.86 48.39 -13.00
C THR A 200 33.63 48.48 -14.32
N ARG A 201 33.02 49.16 -15.28
CA ARG A 201 33.67 49.66 -16.50
C ARG A 201 34.09 51.10 -16.21
N GLY A 202 35.33 51.44 -16.53
CA GLY A 202 35.77 52.82 -16.79
C GLY A 202 36.65 53.46 -15.71
N GLU A 203 37.95 53.55 -15.97
CA GLU A 203 38.75 54.79 -15.93
C GLU A 203 40.20 54.49 -16.35
N ARG A 204 40.47 54.68 -17.65
CA ARG A 204 41.55 55.49 -18.25
C ARG A 204 41.69 55.21 -19.74
#